data_AF-A0A377LUX7-F1
#
_entry.id   AF-A0A377LUX7-F1
#
_cell.length_a   1.000
_cell.length_b   1.000
_cell.length_c   1.000
_cell.angle_alpha   90.00
_cell.angle_beta   90.00
_cell.angle_gamma   90.00
#
_symmetry.space_group_name_H-M   'P 1'
#
loop_
_entity.id
_entity.type
_entity.pdbx_description
1 polymer ?
#
loop_
_entity_poly.entity_id
_entity_poly.type
_entity_poly.pdbx_seq_one_letter_code
_entity_poly.pdbx_strand_id
1 'polypeptide(L)' 'MSSKTSSIVPQTLALGVCNGCQMMSNLRELIPGSEAWPRFVRNQSDRFEARFSLVEVTQSPSLLLPGNGRVADANRRFSR' A
#
# COMPACT_ATOMS: atom_id res chain seq x y z
N MET A 1 12.35 -27.68 8.52
CA MET A 1 11.34 -26.61 8.52
C MET A 1 11.01 -26.25 7.08
N SER A 2 9.78 -26.52 6.62
CA SER A 2 9.34 -26.28 5.25
C SER A 2 9.10 -24.79 5.03
N SER A 3 10.01 -24.12 4.31
CA SER A 3 9.79 -22.76 3.82
C SER A 3 8.64 -22.81 2.82
N LYS A 4 7.46 -22.34 3.24
CA LYS A 4 6.32 -22.07 2.35
C LYS A 4 6.70 -20.91 1.42
N THR A 5 7.50 -21.18 0.39
CA THR A 5 7.71 -20.24 -0.70
C THR A 5 6.48 -20.30 -1.58
N SER A 6 5.48 -19.49 -1.23
CA SER A 6 4.32 -19.26 -2.09
C SER A 6 4.83 -18.76 -3.45
N SER A 7 4.43 -19.45 -4.51
CA SER A 7 4.92 -19.27 -5.88
C SER A 7 4.54 -17.91 -6.49
N ILE A 8 5.18 -16.83 -6.06
CA ILE A 8 5.16 -15.56 -6.81
C ILE A 8 6.24 -15.66 -7.89
N VAL A 9 5.83 -15.50 -9.15
CA VAL A 9 6.74 -15.61 -10.30
C VAL A 9 7.77 -14.46 -10.23
N PRO A 10 9.07 -14.75 -10.44
CA PRO A 10 10.10 -13.71 -10.46
C PRO A 10 9.70 -12.58 -11.41
N GLN A 11 9.87 -11.33 -10.97
CA GLN A 11 9.54 -10.10 -11.72
C GLN A 11 8.03 -9.76 -11.80
N THR A 12 7.16 -10.46 -11.08
CA THR A 12 5.76 -10.03 -10.94
C THR A 12 5.67 -8.76 -10.07
N LEU A 13 4.99 -7.74 -10.57
CA LEU A 13 4.62 -6.55 -9.78
C LEU A 13 3.17 -6.68 -9.31
N ALA A 14 2.90 -6.26 -8.07
CA ALA A 14 1.56 -6.23 -7.50
C ALA A 14 1.29 -4.88 -6.84
N LEU A 15 0.04 -4.40 -6.93
CA LEU A 15 -0.43 -3.17 -6.30
C LEU A 15 -1.80 -3.41 -5.68
N GLY A 16 -1.93 -3.13 -4.38
CA GLY A 16 -3.20 -3.16 -3.66
C GLY A 16 -3.69 -1.75 -3.33
N VAL A 17 -4.90 -1.40 -3.74
CA VAL A 17 -5.51 -0.08 -3.46
C VAL A 17 -6.79 -0.28 -2.65
N CYS A 18 -6.95 0.49 -1.57
CA CYS A 18 -8.14 0.43 -0.68
C CYS A 18 -8.44 -1.00 -0.21
N ASN A 19 -9.57 -1.60 -0.62
CA ASN A 19 -9.93 -2.98 -0.30
C ASN A 19 -8.90 -4.01 -0.78
N GLY A 20 -8.19 -3.71 -1.88
CA GLY A 20 -7.08 -4.54 -2.36
C GLY A 20 -5.89 -4.55 -1.38
N CYS A 21 -5.59 -3.40 -0.77
CA CYS A 21 -4.55 -3.30 0.26
C CYS A 21 -4.95 -4.10 1.51
N GLN A 22 -6.22 -4.00 1.92
CA GLN A 22 -6.76 -4.79 3.04
C GLN A 22 -6.64 -6.30 2.77
N MET A 23 -7.05 -6.74 1.59
CA MET A 23 -6.96 -8.15 1.17
C MET A 23 -5.51 -8.65 1.19
N MET A 24 -4.58 -7.91 0.57
CA MET A 24 -3.16 -8.29 0.55
C MET A 24 -2.54 -8.33 1.96
N SER A 25 -2.91 -7.41 2.86
CA SER A 25 -2.43 -7.42 4.25
C SER A 25 -2.85 -8.69 5.02
N ASN A 26 -3.96 -9.32 4.63
CA ASN A 26 -4.39 -10.59 5.19
C ASN A 26 -3.65 -11.79 4.60
N LEU A 27 -3.06 -11.64 3.41
CA LEU A 27 -2.30 -12.68 2.70
C LEU A 27 -0.79 -12.59 2.96
N ARG A 28 -0.34 -11.85 3.98
CA ARG A 28 1.09 -11.65 4.27
C ARG A 28 1.90 -12.95 4.40
N GLU A 29 1.30 -14.03 4.87
CA GLU A 29 1.97 -15.34 4.95
C GLU A 29 2.33 -15.92 3.57
N LEU A 30 1.71 -15.43 2.50
CA LEU A 30 1.97 -15.83 1.12
C LEU A 30 2.87 -14.85 0.37
N ILE A 31 3.15 -13.67 0.92
CA ILE A 31 3.90 -12.61 0.26
C ILE A 31 5.28 -12.49 0.93
N PRO A 32 6.38 -12.86 0.25
CA PRO A 32 7.72 -12.74 0.82
C PRO A 32 8.06 -11.30 1.22
N GLY A 33 8.68 -11.10 2.39
CA GLY A 33 9.12 -9.78 2.87
C GLY A 33 8.00 -8.88 3.43
N SER A 34 6.84 -9.46 3.74
CA SER A 34 5.67 -8.73 4.26
C SER A 34 5.41 -8.91 5.76
N GLU A 35 6.40 -9.42 6.51
CA GLU A 35 6.26 -9.78 7.93
C GLU A 35 5.88 -8.57 8.80
N ALA A 36 6.38 -7.38 8.43
CA ALA A 36 6.13 -6.13 9.13
C ALA A 36 4.86 -5.39 8.68
N TRP A 37 4.06 -5.95 7.75
CA TRP A 37 2.87 -5.25 7.27
C TRP A 37 1.80 -5.11 8.36
N PRO A 38 1.19 -3.91 8.50
CA PRO A 38 0.15 -3.67 9.48
C PRO A 38 -1.19 -4.27 9.04
N ARG A 39 -2.13 -4.32 9.97
CA ARG A 39 -3.54 -4.65 9.68
C ARG A 39 -4.34 -3.37 9.52
N PHE A 40 -5.18 -3.32 8.51
CA PHE A 40 -6.14 -2.24 8.33
C PHE A 40 -7.46 -2.61 9.02
N VAL A 41 -7.91 -1.75 9.93
CA VAL A 41 -9.09 -1.95 10.76
C VAL A 41 -10.01 -0.74 10.65
N ARG A 42 -11.10 -0.76 11.43
CA ARG A 42 -12.04 0.35 11.54
C ARG A 42 -11.30 1.66 11.87
N ASN A 43 -11.66 2.73 11.19
CA ASN A 43 -11.15 4.07 11.49
C ASN A 43 -11.52 4.48 12.92
N GLN A 44 -10.66 5.28 13.55
CA GLN A 44 -10.93 5.84 14.89
C GLN A 44 -12.19 6.71 14.92
N SER A 45 -12.56 7.34 13.80
CA SER A 45 -13.79 8.12 13.67
C SER A 45 -15.07 7.29 13.64
N ASP A 46 -14.96 5.96 13.52
CA ASP A 46 -16.07 5.01 13.39
C ASP A 46 -17.03 5.29 12.21
N ARG A 47 -16.54 6.05 11.23
CA ARG A 47 -17.27 6.50 10.04
C ARG A 47 -16.47 6.24 8.78
N PHE A 48 -17.18 6.19 7.66
CA PHE A 48 -16.56 6.24 6.34
C PHE A 48 -16.01 7.64 6.07
N GLU A 49 -14.80 7.73 5.51
CA GLU A 49 -14.12 8.99 5.20
C GLU A 49 -13.83 9.09 3.70
N ALA A 50 -14.54 9.98 3.01
CA ALA A 50 -14.22 10.40 1.65
C ALA A 50 -13.52 11.76 1.71
N ARG A 51 -12.19 11.76 1.57
CA ARG A 51 -11.38 12.97 1.68
C ARG A 51 -10.46 13.10 0.50
N PHE A 52 -10.11 14.35 0.21
CA PHE A 52 -9.00 14.66 -0.67
C PHE A 52 -7.82 15.08 0.18
N SER A 53 -6.95 14.11 0.46
CA SER A 53 -5.90 14.24 1.47
C SER A 53 -4.55 14.51 0.83
N LEU A 54 -3.80 15.45 1.40
CA LEU A 54 -2.41 15.70 1.08
C LEU A 54 -1.55 14.55 1.64
N VAL A 55 -0.67 13.98 0.81
CA VAL A 55 0.23 12.90 1.23
C VAL A 55 1.66 13.13 0.73
N GLU A 56 2.64 12.65 1.48
CA GLU A 56 4.05 12.67 1.11
C GLU A 56 4.49 11.26 0.66
N VAL A 57 5.25 11.21 -0.43
CA VAL A 57 5.92 9.99 -0.88
C VAL A 57 7.26 9.85 -0.17
N THR A 58 7.29 9.01 0.86
CA THR A 58 8.50 8.68 1.61
C THR A 58 9.43 7.75 0.84
N GLN A 59 10.73 7.76 1.17
CA GLN A 59 11.67 6.79 0.61
C GLN A 59 11.30 5.36 1.04
N SER A 60 11.26 4.44 0.09
CA SER A 60 10.98 3.02 0.33
C SER A 60 11.53 2.15 -0.81
N PRO A 61 11.60 0.82 -0.64
CA PRO A 61 11.96 -0.11 -1.71
C PRO A 61 10.90 -0.26 -2.83
N SER A 62 9.81 0.52 -2.81
CA SER A 62 8.72 0.40 -3.78
C SER A 62 9.17 0.81 -5.18
N LEU A 63 9.07 -0.11 -6.13
CA LEU A 63 9.33 0.16 -7.55
C LEU A 63 8.25 1.03 -8.21
N LEU A 64 7.03 1.03 -7.65
CA LEU A 64 5.90 1.81 -8.17
C LEU A 64 5.94 3.27 -7.72
N LEU A 65 6.65 3.55 -6.62
CA LEU A 65 6.83 4.88 -6.06
C LEU A 65 8.32 5.18 -5.96
N PRO A 66 9.01 5.40 -7.10
CA PRO A 66 10.39 5.88 -7.09
C PRO A 66 10.40 7.31 -6.51
N GLY A 67 10.55 7.40 -5.19
CA GLY A 67 10.23 8.59 -4.41
C GLY A 67 11.43 9.20 -3.69
N ASN A 68 11.69 10.47 -3.98
CA ASN A 68 12.67 11.34 -3.31
C ASN A 68 11.96 12.44 -2.47
N GLY A 69 11.04 12.08 -1.56
CA GLY A 69 10.40 13.06 -0.66
C GLY A 69 9.43 14.05 -1.34
N ARG A 70 8.61 13.58 -2.28
CA ARG A 70 7.66 14.45 -3.01
C ARG A 70 6.31 14.48 -2.31
N VAL A 71 5.81 15.68 -2.02
CA VAL A 71 4.44 15.89 -1.54
C VAL A 71 3.50 16.00 -2.74
N ALA A 72 2.50 15.11 -2.80
CA ALA A 72 1.45 15.17 -3.81
C ALA A 72 0.38 16.15 -3.34
N ASP A 73 0.40 17.38 -3.87
CA ASP A 73 -0.60 18.40 -3.56
C ASP A 73 -2.01 17.94 -3.95
N ALA A 74 -2.84 17.67 -2.94
CA ALA A 74 -4.25 17.41 -3.15
C ALA A 74 -4.87 18.63 -3.82
N ASN A 75 -4.64 19.85 -3.37
CA ASN A 75 -5.31 21.03 -3.91
C ASN A 75 -4.80 21.50 -5.29
N ARG A 76 -3.96 20.72 -5.97
CA ARG A 76 -3.57 20.98 -7.36
C ARG A 76 -4.81 20.83 -8.24
N ARG A 77 -5.49 21.97 -8.44
CA ARG A 77 -6.73 22.13 -9.21
C ARG A 77 -6.74 21.19 -10.41
N PHE A 78 -7.78 20.38 -10.50
CA PHE A 78 -8.37 19.99 -11.78
C PHE A 78 -8.81 21.29 -12.50
N SER A 79 -7.85 22.09 -12.95
CA SER A 79 -8.09 23.05 -14.01
C SER A 79 -8.40 22.18 -15.23
N ARG A 80 -9.65 22.25 -15.68
CA ARG A 80 -10.02 21.72 -16.99
C ARG A 80 -9.07 22.22 -18.07
#